data_AF-A0AAU2I0M9-F1
#
_entry.id   AF-A0AAU2I0M9-F1
#
_cell.length_a   1.000
_cell.length_b   1.000
_cell.length_c   1.000
_cell.angle_alpha   90.00
_cell.angle_beta   90.00
_cell.angle_gamma   90.00
#
_symmetry.space_group_name_H-M   'P 1'
#
loop_
_entity.id
_entity.type
_entity.pdbx_description
1 polymer ?
#
loop_
_entity_poly.entity_id
_entity_poly.type
_entity_poly.pdbx_seq_one_letter_code
_entity_poly.pdbx_strand_id
1 'polypeptide(L)'
;MAAREEEQRVQAAVQRHVRTNAFAEADKVISFVLSDPQVQQARAQIGAAETELGMELCARLQPFKDCYEQAVRDGDADRLTGICPGKHGHWGRICVLDDGHETSMEEPHWGHNSEGQPIAWVSSAPDDW
;
A
#
# COMPACT_ATOMS: atom_id res chain seq x y z
N MET A 1 45.02 -21.76 4.32
CA MET A 1 43.67 -21.46 4.88
C MET A 1 43.28 -20.01 4.63
N ALA A 2 44.12 -19.02 5.00
CA ALA A 2 43.85 -17.59 4.76
C ALA A 2 43.48 -17.20 3.31
N ALA A 3 44.18 -17.74 2.30
CA ALA A 3 43.88 -17.42 0.89
C ALA A 3 42.48 -17.87 0.44
N ARG A 4 41.96 -18.97 0.99
CA ARG A 4 40.61 -19.50 0.65
C ARG A 4 39.50 -18.71 1.37
N GLU A 5 39.78 -18.20 2.56
CA GLU A 5 38.88 -17.31 3.29
C GLU A 5 38.80 -15.93 2.63
N GLU A 6 39.92 -15.43 2.11
CA GLU A 6 39.99 -14.18 1.36
C GLU A 6 39.24 -14.28 0.03
N GLU A 7 39.42 -15.38 -0.71
CA GLU A 7 38.67 -15.66 -1.94
C GLU A 7 37.15 -15.74 -1.70
N GLN A 8 36.72 -16.38 -0.61
CA GLN A 8 35.30 -16.43 -0.23
C GLN A 8 34.74 -15.04 0.14
N ARG A 9 35.52 -14.19 0.82
CA ARG A 9 35.12 -12.81 1.15
C ARG A 9 34.99 -11.96 -0.11
N VAL A 10 35.92 -12.10 -1.06
CA VAL A 10 35.87 -11.41 -2.35
C VAL A 10 34.65 -11.84 -3.15
N GLN A 11 34.36 -13.15 -3.24
CA GLN A 11 33.17 -13.65 -3.92
C GLN A 11 31.86 -13.11 -3.30
N ALA A 12 31.75 -13.10 -1.96
CA ALA A 12 30.59 -12.55 -1.28
C ALA A 12 30.43 -11.03 -1.51
N ALA A 13 31.54 -10.28 -1.54
CA ALA A 13 31.53 -8.85 -1.84
C ALA A 13 31.10 -8.57 -3.29
N VAL A 14 31.59 -9.36 -4.25
CA VAL A 14 31.18 -9.28 -5.65
C VAL A 14 29.70 -9.61 -5.82
N GLN A 15 29.20 -10.67 -5.18
CA GLN A 15 27.77 -11.02 -5.22
C GLN A 15 26.89 -9.90 -4.65
N ARG A 16 27.29 -9.31 -3.51
CA ARG A 16 26.59 -8.16 -2.93
C ARG A 16 26.58 -6.98 -3.89
N HIS A 17 27.72 -6.66 -4.50
CA HIS A 17 27.85 -5.56 -5.46
C HIS A 17 26.97 -5.77 -6.69
N VAL A 18 26.96 -6.98 -7.26
CA VAL A 18 26.09 -7.33 -8.39
C VAL A 18 24.62 -7.16 -8.02
N ARG A 19 24.20 -7.63 -6.85
CA ARG A 19 22.82 -7.46 -6.37
C ARG A 19 22.46 -5.99 -6.19
N THR A 20 23.33 -5.19 -5.57
CA THR A 20 23.11 -3.75 -5.39
C THR A 20 23.01 -3.03 -6.73
N ASN A 21 23.88 -3.34 -7.69
CA ASN A 21 23.80 -2.74 -9.02
C ASN A 21 22.53 -3.15 -9.75
N ALA A 22 22.09 -4.41 -9.65
CA ALA A 22 20.84 -4.85 -10.25
C ALA A 22 19.63 -4.08 -9.70
N PHE A 23 19.58 -3.84 -8.38
CA PHE A 23 18.55 -2.98 -7.79
C PHE A 23 18.67 -1.53 -8.25
N ALA A 24 19.87 -0.96 -8.29
CA ALA A 24 20.05 0.41 -8.75
C ALA A 24 19.62 0.61 -10.22
N GLU A 25 19.86 -0.39 -11.08
CA GLU A 25 19.36 -0.35 -12.46
C GLU A 25 17.84 -0.52 -12.52
N ALA A 26 17.25 -1.40 -11.71
CA ALA A 26 15.80 -1.52 -11.61
C ALA A 26 15.15 -0.21 -11.13
N ASP A 27 15.71 0.43 -10.11
CA ASP A 27 15.25 1.71 -9.57
C ASP A 27 15.30 2.81 -10.64
N LYS A 28 16.34 2.85 -11.48
CA LYS A 28 16.43 3.80 -12.60
C LYS A 28 15.31 3.57 -13.62
N VAL A 29 15.07 2.32 -14.00
CA VAL A 29 14.02 1.97 -14.97
C VAL A 29 12.64 2.31 -14.41
N ILE A 30 12.36 1.92 -13.16
CA ILE A 30 11.12 2.25 -12.47
C ILE A 30 10.95 3.77 -12.37
N SER A 31 11.98 4.49 -11.92
CA SER A 31 11.94 5.95 -11.81
C SER A 31 11.69 6.61 -13.16
N PHE A 32 12.29 6.10 -14.24
CA PHE A 32 12.06 6.59 -15.59
C PHE A 32 10.60 6.41 -16.03
N VAL A 33 10.04 5.21 -15.85
CA VAL A 33 8.63 4.92 -16.17
C VAL A 33 7.69 5.77 -15.33
N LEU A 34 7.94 5.87 -14.02
CA LEU A 34 7.12 6.68 -13.13
C LEU A 34 7.24 8.18 -13.42
N SER A 35 8.33 8.63 -14.02
CA SER A 35 8.50 10.03 -14.44
C SER A 35 7.84 10.34 -15.79
N ASP A 36 7.32 9.33 -16.49
CA ASP A 36 6.60 9.55 -17.75
C ASP A 36 5.35 10.45 -17.49
N PRO A 37 5.16 11.53 -18.26
CA PRO A 37 4.03 12.44 -18.06
C PRO A 37 2.66 11.77 -18.15
N GLN A 38 2.50 10.75 -18.99
CA GLN A 38 1.24 10.02 -19.13
C GLN A 38 0.98 9.15 -17.90
N VAL A 39 2.03 8.53 -17.34
CA VAL A 39 1.92 7.78 -16.08
C VAL A 39 1.57 8.71 -14.92
N GLN A 40 2.19 9.89 -14.84
CA GLN A 40 1.84 10.91 -13.85
C GLN A 40 0.40 11.41 -14.01
N GLN A 41 -0.05 11.64 -15.25
CA GLN A 41 -1.42 12.05 -15.54
C GLN A 41 -2.42 10.97 -15.12
N ALA A 42 -2.17 9.70 -15.49
CA ALA A 42 -3.03 8.59 -15.09
C ALA A 42 -3.08 8.44 -13.56
N ARG A 43 -1.95 8.57 -12.87
CA ARG A 43 -1.89 8.57 -11.41
C ARG A 43 -2.73 9.68 -10.80
N ALA A 44 -2.65 10.90 -11.34
CA ALA A 44 -3.43 12.03 -10.86
C ALA A 44 -4.94 11.81 -11.09
N GLN A 45 -5.33 11.26 -12.25
CA GLN A 45 -6.72 10.92 -12.55
C GLN A 45 -7.28 9.83 -11.63
N ILE A 46 -6.50 8.78 -11.35
CA ILE A 46 -6.86 7.74 -10.39
C ILE A 46 -7.03 8.35 -9.00
N GLY A 47 -6.06 9.13 -8.52
CA GLY A 47 -6.15 9.75 -7.19
C GLY A 47 -7.37 10.69 -7.05
N ALA A 48 -7.72 11.42 -8.10
CA ALA A 48 -8.92 12.25 -8.13
C ALA A 48 -10.19 11.40 -8.04
N ALA A 49 -10.30 10.34 -8.83
CA ALA A 49 -11.44 9.42 -8.81
C ALA A 49 -11.58 8.69 -7.47
N GLU A 50 -10.47 8.22 -6.89
CA GLU A 50 -10.46 7.59 -5.56
C GLU A 50 -10.99 8.56 -4.48
N THR A 51 -10.60 9.84 -4.55
CA THR A 51 -11.03 10.87 -3.59
C THR A 51 -12.49 11.23 -3.79
N GLU A 52 -12.93 11.44 -5.04
CA GLU A 52 -14.32 11.74 -5.37
C GLU A 52 -15.25 10.63 -4.86
N LEU A 53 -14.96 9.38 -5.21
CA LEU A 53 -15.75 8.24 -4.75
C LEU A 53 -15.66 8.05 -3.23
N GLY A 54 -14.48 8.30 -2.63
CA GLY A 54 -14.31 8.30 -1.17
C GLY A 54 -15.22 9.29 -0.46
N MET A 55 -15.36 10.49 -1.02
CA MET A 55 -16.26 11.53 -0.51
C MET A 55 -17.74 11.16 -0.69
N GLU A 56 -18.12 10.60 -1.84
CA GLU A 56 -19.49 10.14 -2.11
C GLU A 56 -19.95 9.08 -1.10
N LEU A 57 -19.05 8.16 -0.75
CA LEU A 57 -19.32 7.06 0.18
C LEU A 57 -19.23 7.47 1.66
N CYS A 58 -18.71 8.66 1.97
CA CYS A 58 -18.43 9.09 3.33
C CYS A 58 -19.66 8.99 4.25
N ALA A 59 -20.82 9.50 3.82
CA ALA A 59 -22.03 9.45 4.64
C ALA A 59 -22.48 8.01 4.99
N ARG A 60 -22.17 7.03 4.13
CA ARG A 60 -22.51 5.62 4.33
C ARG A 60 -21.45 4.89 5.17
N LEU A 61 -20.18 5.17 4.92
CA LEU A 61 -19.06 4.37 5.43
C LEU A 61 -18.33 4.97 6.63
N GLN A 62 -18.58 6.24 6.97
CA GLN A 62 -18.04 6.89 8.17
C GLN A 62 -18.26 6.09 9.46
N PRO A 63 -19.42 5.42 9.70
CA PRO A 63 -19.60 4.63 10.91
C PRO A 63 -18.54 3.53 11.10
N PHE A 64 -18.07 2.91 10.01
CA PHE A 64 -17.02 1.89 10.08
C PHE A 64 -15.68 2.51 10.52
N LYS A 65 -15.37 3.71 10.03
CA LYS A 65 -14.20 4.46 10.49
C LYS A 65 -14.29 4.84 11.97
N ASP A 66 -15.43 5.36 12.41
CA ASP A 66 -15.61 5.77 13.82
C ASP A 66 -15.44 4.56 14.74
N CYS A 67 -15.91 3.40 14.30
CA CYS A 67 -15.74 2.12 14.96
C CYS A 67 -14.27 1.68 15.03
N TYR A 68 -13.54 1.80 13.92
CA TYR A 68 -12.10 1.53 13.87
C TYR A 68 -11.32 2.46 14.83
N GLU A 69 -11.59 3.77 14.80
CA GLU A 69 -10.92 4.73 15.68
C GLU A 69 -11.22 4.49 17.16
N GLN A 70 -12.44 4.06 17.49
CA GLN A 70 -12.78 3.63 18.84
C GLN A 70 -11.99 2.40 19.24
N ALA A 71 -11.91 1.38 18.39
CA ALA A 71 -11.15 0.16 18.65
C ALA A 71 -9.65 0.43 18.87
N VAL A 72 -9.05 1.33 18.08
CA VAL A 72 -7.65 1.78 18.26
C VAL A 72 -7.48 2.48 19.61
N ARG A 73 -8.40 3.37 19.99
CA ARG A 73 -8.33 4.08 21.27
C ARG A 73 -8.48 3.15 22.47
N ASP A 74 -9.34 2.15 22.36
CA ASP A 74 -9.65 1.22 23.45
C ASP A 74 -8.68 0.03 23.51
N GLY A 75 -7.85 -0.16 22.47
CA GLY A 75 -6.99 -1.34 22.34
C GLY A 75 -7.79 -2.63 22.10
N ASP A 76 -8.94 -2.54 21.43
CA ASP A 76 -9.83 -3.66 21.13
C ASP A 76 -9.25 -4.51 19.99
N ALA A 77 -8.38 -5.46 20.35
CA ALA A 77 -7.71 -6.33 19.40
C ALA A 77 -8.69 -7.22 18.62
N ASP A 78 -9.75 -7.72 19.27
CA ASP A 78 -10.72 -8.60 18.62
C ASP A 78 -11.41 -7.86 17.47
N ARG A 79 -11.84 -6.62 17.71
CA ARG A 79 -12.46 -5.78 16.68
C ARG A 79 -11.49 -5.41 15.57
N LEU A 80 -10.23 -5.10 15.91
CA LEU A 80 -9.19 -4.81 14.92
C LEU A 80 -8.83 -6.03 14.07
N THR A 81 -8.96 -7.25 14.58
CA THR A 81 -8.73 -8.48 13.78
C THR A 81 -9.88 -8.80 12.82
N GLY A 82 -11.07 -8.22 13.04
CA GLY A 82 -12.23 -8.40 12.17
C GLY A 82 -12.33 -7.40 11.02
N ILE A 83 -11.41 -6.44 10.91
CA ILE A 83 -11.38 -5.51 9.78
C ILE A 83 -10.79 -6.17 8.55
N CYS A 84 -11.16 -5.66 7.39
CA CYS A 84 -10.68 -6.10 6.10
C CYS A 84 -9.14 -6.18 6.10
N PRO A 85 -8.57 -7.35 5.76
CA PRO A 85 -7.13 -7.48 5.57
C PRO A 85 -6.65 -6.78 4.29
N GLY A 86 -7.60 -6.31 3.45
CA GLY A 86 -7.38 -5.44 2.29
C GLY A 86 -6.43 -4.31 2.67
N LYS A 87 -5.24 -4.41 2.09
CA LYS A 87 -3.95 -4.11 2.74
C LYS A 87 -3.81 -2.72 3.31
N HIS A 88 -3.08 -2.65 4.43
CA HIS A 88 -2.49 -1.44 5.00
C HIS A 88 -1.42 -0.93 4.03
N GLY A 89 -1.82 -0.23 2.98
CA GLY A 89 -0.90 0.20 1.93
C GLY A 89 0.24 1.04 2.52
N HIS A 90 1.41 0.98 1.90
CA HIS A 90 2.65 1.70 2.25
C HIS A 90 2.47 3.23 2.41
N TRP A 91 1.31 3.74 1.96
CA TRP A 91 0.90 5.14 2.00
C TRP A 91 -0.07 5.48 3.16
N GLY A 92 -0.19 4.60 4.15
CA GLY A 92 -1.06 4.83 5.32
C GLY A 92 -2.55 4.68 5.03
N ARG A 93 -2.91 3.91 3.99
CA ARG A 93 -4.30 3.61 3.64
C ARG A 93 -4.73 2.36 4.41
N ILE A 94 -5.85 2.44 5.12
CA ILE A 94 -6.41 1.30 5.89
C ILE A 94 -7.85 1.13 5.43
N CYS A 95 -8.20 -0.07 4.95
CA CYS A 95 -9.60 -0.41 4.73
C CYS A 95 -10.29 -0.58 6.10
N VAL A 96 -11.32 0.22 6.37
CA VAL A 96 -12.02 0.19 7.68
C VAL A 96 -13.26 -0.68 7.66
N LEU A 97 -13.57 -1.33 6.54
CA LEU A 97 -14.72 -2.22 6.39
C LEU A 97 -14.44 -3.59 7.02
N ASP A 98 -15.49 -4.37 7.27
CA ASP A 98 -15.36 -5.71 7.85
C ASP A 98 -14.66 -6.70 6.90
N ASP A 99 -14.02 -7.71 7.48
CA ASP A 99 -13.44 -8.82 6.71
C ASP A 99 -14.49 -9.49 5.81
N GLY A 100 -14.07 -9.86 4.61
CA GLY A 100 -14.92 -10.47 3.60
C GLY A 100 -15.84 -9.50 2.83
N HIS A 101 -15.82 -8.19 3.07
CA HIS A 101 -16.65 -7.24 2.29
C HIS A 101 -16.36 -7.32 0.78
N GLU A 102 -15.14 -7.70 0.39
CA GLU A 102 -14.76 -7.90 -1.01
C GLU A 102 -15.58 -9.01 -1.70
N THR A 103 -16.11 -9.98 -0.93
CA THR A 103 -16.88 -11.11 -1.48
C THR A 103 -18.26 -10.70 -2.00
N SER A 104 -18.84 -9.61 -1.48
CA SER A 104 -20.10 -9.08 -2.00
C SER A 104 -19.90 -8.23 -3.25
N MET A 105 -18.68 -7.71 -3.46
CA MET A 105 -18.32 -6.74 -4.50
C MET A 105 -19.22 -5.48 -4.51
N GLU A 106 -19.99 -5.24 -3.44
CA GLU A 106 -20.94 -4.11 -3.36
C GLU A 106 -20.23 -2.80 -3.00
N GLU A 107 -19.14 -2.90 -2.24
CA GLU A 107 -18.38 -1.75 -1.75
C GLU A 107 -16.91 -1.86 -2.14
N PRO A 108 -16.33 -0.79 -2.72
CA PRO A 108 -14.88 -0.71 -2.84
C PRO A 108 -14.26 -0.69 -1.44
N HIS A 109 -12.95 -0.91 -1.35
CA HIS A 109 -12.27 -0.56 -0.12
C HIS A 109 -12.44 0.92 0.18
N TRP A 110 -12.57 1.24 1.45
CA TRP A 110 -12.77 2.60 1.90
C TRP A 110 -11.99 2.87 3.17
N GLY A 111 -11.45 4.07 3.27
CA GLY A 111 -10.54 4.44 4.33
C GLY A 111 -10.14 5.90 4.21
N HIS A 112 -9.04 6.28 4.86
CA HIS A 112 -8.43 7.58 4.69
C HIS A 112 -6.98 7.43 4.22
N ASN A 113 -6.51 8.39 3.43
CA ASN A 113 -5.10 8.49 3.08
C ASN A 113 -4.28 9.08 4.25
N SER A 114 -2.96 9.18 4.10
CA SER A 114 -2.05 9.78 5.10
C SER A 114 -2.36 11.25 5.44
N GLU A 115 -3.11 11.95 4.59
CA GLU A 115 -3.53 13.34 4.80
C GLU A 115 -4.90 13.43 5.50
N GLY A 116 -5.52 12.30 5.83
CA GLY A 116 -6.83 12.25 6.47
C GLY A 116 -8.00 12.51 5.53
N GLN A 117 -7.82 12.39 4.22
CA GLN A 117 -8.92 12.50 3.26
C GLN A 117 -9.56 11.13 2.99
N PRO A 118 -10.89 11.05 2.91
CA PRO A 118 -11.56 9.80 2.57
C PRO A 118 -11.24 9.40 1.13
N ILE A 119 -10.96 8.12 0.92
CA ILE A 119 -10.65 7.55 -0.39
C ILE A 119 -11.37 6.20 -0.55
N ALA A 120 -11.74 5.88 -1.79
CA ALA A 120 -12.28 4.59 -2.18
C ALA A 120 -11.45 3.97 -3.31
N TRP A 121 -11.15 2.68 -3.25
CA TRP A 121 -10.34 2.00 -4.26
C TRP A 121 -10.81 0.56 -4.54
N VAL A 122 -10.64 0.11 -5.78
CA VAL A 122 -11.05 -1.22 -6.24
C VAL A 122 -9.82 -2.10 -6.37
N SER A 123 -9.89 -3.32 -5.82
CA SER A 123 -8.76 -4.23 -5.66
C SER A 123 -7.75 -3.73 -4.63
N SER A 124 -6.81 -4.60 -4.28
CA SER A 124 -5.66 -4.27 -3.48
C SER A 124 -4.92 -3.02 -3.94
N ALA A 125 -4.31 -2.30 -3.00
CA ALA A 125 -3.49 -1.14 -3.32
C ALA A 125 -2.34 -1.54 -4.29
N PRO A 126 -1.87 -0.64 -5.18
CA PRO A 126 -0.89 -0.96 -6.23
C PRO A 126 0.46 -1.54 -5.75
N ASP A 127 0.70 -1.55 -4.44
CA ASP A 127 1.88 -2.05 -3.72
C ASP A 127 1.75 -3.52 -3.27
N ASP A 128 0.90 -4.29 -3.93
CA ASP A 128 0.50 -5.63 -3.54
C ASP A 128 1.48 -6.78 -3.80
N TRP A 129 2.68 -6.48 -4.30
CA TRP A 129 3.70 -7.44 -4.73
C TRP A 129 5.04 -7.22 -4.04
#